data_AF-A0A970PRH3-F1
#
_entry.id   AF-A0A970PRH3-F1
#
_cell.length_a   1.000
_cell.length_b   1.000
_cell.length_c   1.000
_cell.angle_alpha   90.00
_cell.angle_beta   90.00
_cell.angle_gamma   90.00
#
_symmetry.space_group_name_H-M   'P 1'
#
loop_
_entity.id
_entity.type
_entity.pdbx_description
1 polymer ?
#
loop_
_entity_poly.entity_id
_entity_poly.type
_entity_poly.pdbx_seq_one_letter_code
_entity_poly.pdbx_strand_id
1 'polypeptide(L)'
;MDKKRRAAQEELDTTARENTKETMEDSLNTPNNLNHEPDRSGTLDDEKRVKVLSPGTMVFKRFIRNRLAITGFVILVIMFLFSFLGGVLMPYSQSQVFTKTDFIIKDYAGATINTELRYTVKEGETFSSSAFSQLILAKNDGELFFSSNDKYFTYAIENEDFFRIKELDILSDVSARKQLYAYRNAPGFDLSADMRSAFELAHSEQKDKFTFDNKEYNIIRDGLKVMIASEKETALASPRIYDAYEQNDIRFVESYAFRNAVEEAISRNLTSFTLDAQEYSIQEDGRNTTVYKVSGNDKTLFANISDIVVNALSVDVFLTVDYKAAAREAIINGGKEFIFPDEEGNDIEYRIVLVHNTYNIKRSTQTHL
;
A
#
# COMPACT_ATOMS: atom_id res chain seq x y z
N MET A 1 42.30 26.07 -64.30
CA MET A 1 41.27 27.10 -64.06
C MET A 1 41.12 27.29 -62.56
N ASP A 2 42.17 27.75 -61.91
CA ASP A 2 42.51 29.18 -61.86
C ASP A 2 41.48 29.97 -61.07
N LYS A 3 41.72 30.02 -59.76
CA LYS A 3 42.12 31.23 -59.01
C LYS A 3 42.38 30.74 -57.57
N LYS A 4 43.58 30.40 -57.10
CA LYS A 4 44.94 30.81 -57.51
C LYS A 4 44.98 32.28 -57.92
N ARG A 5 44.53 33.15 -57.01
CA ARG A 5 44.68 34.63 -56.98
C ARG A 5 44.10 35.17 -55.67
N ARG A 6 44.53 34.58 -54.56
CA ARG A 6 44.28 35.01 -53.18
C ARG A 6 45.07 34.15 -52.17
N ALA A 7 46.05 33.34 -52.60
CA ALA A 7 47.44 33.72 -52.36
C ALA A 7 47.81 35.07 -52.99
N ALA A 8 48.63 35.83 -52.29
CA ALA A 8 49.20 37.12 -52.66
C ALA A 8 48.32 38.37 -52.38
N GLN A 9 47.88 38.56 -51.13
CA GLN A 9 47.90 39.91 -50.52
C GLN A 9 47.73 39.90 -48.98
N GLU A 10 48.13 38.85 -48.26
CA GLU A 10 48.28 38.95 -46.80
C GLU A 10 49.38 38.01 -46.26
N GLU A 11 50.35 37.74 -47.14
CA GLU A 11 51.67 37.20 -46.80
C GLU A 11 52.74 38.19 -47.29
N LEU A 12 52.49 39.48 -47.04
CA LEU A 12 53.42 40.58 -47.29
C LEU A 12 53.06 41.74 -46.36
N ASP A 13 52.90 41.42 -45.07
CA ASP A 13 53.63 42.18 -44.09
C ASP A 13 53.73 41.40 -42.79
N THR A 14 54.94 40.93 -42.56
CA THR A 14 55.60 41.06 -41.27
C THR A 14 55.04 40.19 -40.15
N THR A 15 55.47 38.93 -40.06
CA THR A 15 56.81 38.54 -39.60
C THR A 15 57.01 38.84 -38.12
N ALA A 16 57.45 37.79 -37.42
CA ALA A 16 57.95 37.75 -36.05
C ALA A 16 56.84 37.74 -34.98
N ARG A 17 56.61 36.66 -34.25
CA ARG A 17 57.44 35.50 -33.88
C ARG A 17 56.44 34.46 -33.36
N GLU A 18 56.46 33.22 -33.86
CA GLU A 18 57.28 32.13 -33.30
C GLU A 18 57.08 31.96 -31.79
N ASN A 19 56.84 30.80 -31.21
CA ASN A 19 56.62 29.44 -31.66
C ASN A 19 56.37 28.64 -30.36
N THR A 20 55.48 27.64 -30.44
CA THR A 20 55.59 26.27 -29.87
C THR A 20 55.97 26.14 -28.37
N LYS A 21 55.02 25.82 -27.47
CA LYS A 21 54.56 24.46 -27.07
C LYS A 21 55.69 23.46 -26.80
N GLU A 22 55.65 22.86 -25.60
CA GLU A 22 55.98 21.42 -25.34
C GLU A 22 57.49 21.05 -25.49
N THR A 23 58.19 20.25 -24.68
CA THR A 23 57.89 19.23 -23.65
C THR A 23 59.18 18.92 -22.87
N MET A 24 58.97 18.24 -21.75
CA MET A 24 59.79 17.60 -20.72
C MET A 24 61.14 16.93 -21.11
N GLU A 25 61.85 16.53 -20.04
CA GLU A 25 62.94 15.53 -19.92
C GLU A 25 64.36 16.00 -20.32
N ASP A 26 65.46 15.56 -19.73
CA ASP A 26 65.84 14.85 -18.50
C ASP A 26 67.38 15.00 -18.41
N SER A 27 67.93 14.79 -17.21
CA SER A 27 69.28 14.33 -16.86
C SER A 27 70.51 14.64 -17.74
N LEU A 28 71.59 15.16 -17.12
CA LEU A 28 72.92 14.51 -17.00
C LEU A 28 74.05 15.50 -16.66
N ASN A 29 74.67 15.23 -15.50
CA ASN A 29 76.11 15.04 -15.28
C ASN A 29 77.12 16.20 -15.49
N THR A 30 77.69 16.65 -14.37
CA THR A 30 79.03 17.29 -14.25
C THR A 30 80.13 16.31 -14.72
N PRO A 31 81.29 16.76 -15.23
CA PRO A 31 82.41 17.02 -14.29
C PRO A 31 83.43 18.12 -14.70
N ASN A 32 84.08 18.67 -13.67
CA ASN A 32 85.51 19.00 -13.56
C ASN A 32 86.23 20.04 -14.46
N ASN A 33 86.63 21.13 -13.79
CA ASN A 33 88.01 21.41 -13.32
C ASN A 33 88.95 22.31 -14.15
N LEU A 34 89.66 23.16 -13.39
CA LEU A 34 90.90 23.91 -13.64
C LEU A 34 90.90 25.03 -14.69
N ASN A 35 91.09 26.28 -14.23
CA ASN A 35 92.41 26.95 -14.34
C ASN A 35 92.45 28.41 -13.84
N HIS A 36 93.53 28.69 -13.12
CA HIS A 36 94.33 29.92 -13.04
C HIS A 36 93.74 31.22 -12.47
N GLU A 37 94.18 31.54 -11.24
CA GLU A 37 94.54 32.90 -10.81
C GLU A 37 95.77 33.39 -11.61
N PRO A 38 95.95 34.70 -11.83
CA PRO A 38 96.72 35.43 -10.84
C PRO A 38 96.21 36.84 -10.48
N ASP A 39 96.43 37.14 -9.21
CA ASP A 39 96.49 38.40 -8.49
C ASP A 39 97.02 39.62 -9.27
N ARG A 40 96.38 40.80 -9.09
CA ARG A 40 97.05 42.11 -8.91
C ARG A 40 96.11 43.32 -8.73
N SER A 41 96.38 44.01 -7.61
CA SER A 41 96.42 45.47 -7.39
C SER A 41 95.16 46.30 -7.56
N GLY A 42 94.75 46.92 -6.46
CA GLY A 42 93.68 47.91 -6.42
C GLY A 42 94.03 49.27 -6.99
N THR A 43 92.98 50.01 -7.30
CA THR A 43 92.93 51.48 -7.29
C THR A 43 91.52 51.88 -6.88
N LEU A 44 91.45 52.79 -5.91
CA LEU A 44 90.25 53.49 -5.49
C LEU A 44 89.75 54.35 -6.65
N ASP A 45 88.59 54.05 -7.21
CA ASP A 45 87.79 55.03 -7.94
C ASP A 45 86.35 54.51 -8.07
N ASP A 46 85.42 55.11 -7.32
CA ASP A 46 84.09 55.51 -7.84
C ASP A 46 83.18 55.99 -6.69
N GLU A 47 83.47 57.18 -6.17
CA GLU A 47 82.48 58.02 -5.51
C GLU A 47 81.48 58.54 -6.55
N LYS A 48 80.50 57.73 -7.00
CA LYS A 48 79.21 58.21 -7.55
C LYS A 48 78.25 57.09 -7.93
N ARG A 49 77.68 56.41 -6.92
CA ARG A 49 76.34 55.82 -7.08
C ARG A 49 75.58 55.79 -5.75
N VAL A 50 75.13 56.97 -5.32
CA VAL A 50 74.15 57.07 -4.23
C VAL A 50 72.86 56.41 -4.70
N LYS A 51 72.72 55.14 -4.35
CA LYS A 51 71.49 54.36 -4.53
C LYS A 51 70.47 54.96 -3.58
N VAL A 52 69.66 55.91 -4.08
CA VAL A 52 68.57 56.49 -3.31
C VAL A 52 67.64 55.34 -2.98
N LEU A 53 67.65 54.91 -1.71
CA LEU A 53 66.82 53.79 -1.26
C LEU A 53 65.37 54.19 -1.48
N SER A 54 64.62 53.31 -2.16
CA SER A 54 63.18 53.46 -2.31
C SER A 54 62.53 53.72 -0.94
N PRO A 55 61.55 54.64 -0.84
CA PRO A 55 60.87 54.95 0.40
C PRO A 55 60.39 53.71 1.17
N GLY A 56 59.96 52.65 0.47
CA GLY A 56 59.55 51.38 1.07
C GLY A 56 60.67 50.63 1.79
N THR A 57 61.90 50.65 1.24
CA THR A 57 63.07 50.03 1.88
C THR A 57 63.49 50.78 3.14
N MET A 58 63.30 52.10 3.18
CA MET A 58 63.62 52.92 4.36
C MET A 58 62.70 52.59 5.56
N VAL A 59 61.43 52.33 5.29
CA VAL A 59 60.45 51.90 6.30
C VAL A 59 60.72 50.46 6.75
N PHE A 60 61.04 49.54 5.82
CA PHE A 60 61.40 48.15 6.14
C PHE A 60 62.66 48.04 7.02
N LYS A 61 63.66 48.88 6.75
CA LYS A 61 64.89 48.95 7.55
C LYS A 61 64.63 49.46 8.98
N ARG A 62 63.65 50.37 9.15
CA ARG A 62 63.18 50.81 10.48
C ARG A 62 62.33 49.75 11.17
N PHE A 63 61.53 48.98 10.41
CA PHE A 63 60.67 47.90 10.92
C PHE A 63 61.49 46.74 11.49
N ILE A 64 62.51 46.25 10.76
CA ILE A 64 63.38 45.16 11.21
C ILE A 64 64.25 45.54 12.42
N ARG A 65 64.50 46.83 12.65
CA ARG A 65 65.23 47.27 13.84
C ARG A 65 64.35 47.29 15.10
N ASN A 66 63.03 47.26 14.96
CA ASN A 66 62.08 47.32 16.08
C ASN A 66 61.62 45.91 16.50
N ARG A 67 62.13 45.42 17.64
CA ARG A 67 61.80 44.10 18.17
C ARG A 67 60.30 43.93 18.46
N LEU A 68 59.59 44.98 18.88
CA LEU A 68 58.14 44.94 19.15
C LEU A 68 57.32 44.69 17.86
N ALA A 69 57.72 45.35 16.77
CA ALA A 69 57.06 45.25 15.47
C ALA A 69 57.30 43.90 14.79
N ILE A 70 58.50 43.34 14.97
CA ILE A 70 58.84 41.99 14.49
C ILE A 70 57.98 40.93 15.16
N THR A 71 57.79 41.00 16.49
CA THR A 71 56.94 40.04 17.22
C THR A 71 55.50 40.07 16.72
N GLY A 72 54.93 41.27 16.52
CA GLY A 72 53.59 41.41 15.95
C GLY A 72 53.47 40.84 14.53
N PHE A 73 54.50 41.02 13.70
CA PHE A 73 54.56 40.43 12.36
C PHE A 73 54.60 38.90 12.40
N VAL A 74 55.39 38.32 13.30
CA VAL A 74 55.47 36.86 13.46
C VAL A 74 54.12 36.27 13.90
N ILE A 75 53.44 36.91 14.85
CA ILE A 75 52.10 36.49 15.29
C ILE A 75 51.11 36.58 14.12
N LEU A 76 51.15 37.65 13.32
CA LEU A 76 50.28 37.82 12.16
C LEU A 76 50.54 36.71 11.12
N VAL A 77 51.80 36.38 10.85
CA VAL A 77 52.17 35.27 9.96
C VAL A 77 51.65 33.94 10.50
N ILE A 78 51.75 33.69 11.80
CA ILE A 78 51.22 32.47 12.43
C ILE A 78 49.70 32.40 12.32
N MET A 79 48.98 33.49 12.61
CA MET A 79 47.51 33.53 12.47
C MET A 79 47.08 33.35 11.01
N PHE A 80 47.82 33.94 10.07
CA PHE A 80 47.58 33.78 8.64
C PHE A 80 47.77 32.32 8.22
N LEU A 81 48.90 31.70 8.60
CA LEU A 81 49.15 30.29 8.33
C LEU A 81 48.07 29.40 8.95
N PHE A 82 47.65 29.67 10.19
CA PHE A 82 46.59 28.91 10.85
C PHE A 82 45.24 29.04 10.13
N SER A 83 44.87 30.24 9.66
CA SER A 83 43.62 30.45 8.93
C SER A 83 43.59 29.74 7.58
N PHE A 84 44.73 29.64 6.88
CA PHE A 84 44.80 29.02 5.55
C PHE A 84 45.09 27.51 5.61
N LEU A 85 46.02 27.06 6.45
CA LEU A 85 46.32 25.62 6.62
C LEU A 85 45.32 24.90 7.50
N GLY A 86 44.67 25.59 8.45
CA GLY A 86 43.71 24.99 9.37
C GLY A 86 42.53 24.36 8.64
N GLY A 87 42.01 25.00 7.60
CA GLY A 87 40.95 24.42 6.76
C GLY A 87 41.41 23.25 5.89
N VAL A 88 42.67 23.23 5.45
CA VAL A 88 43.24 22.16 4.61
C VAL A 88 43.56 20.90 5.42
N LEU A 89 43.96 21.06 6.68
CA LEU A 89 44.29 19.96 7.59
C LEU A 89 43.06 19.35 8.27
N MET A 90 41.89 19.99 8.20
CA MET A 90 40.66 19.42 8.75
C MET A 90 40.16 18.28 7.84
N PRO A 91 39.95 17.07 8.38
CA PRO A 91 39.46 15.92 7.60
C PRO A 91 37.96 15.98 7.27
N TYR A 92 37.29 17.08 7.62
CA TYR A 92 35.84 17.26 7.45
C TYR A 92 35.55 18.32 6.39
N SER A 93 34.67 18.01 5.44
CA SER A 93 34.19 18.98 4.47
C SER A 93 33.14 19.91 5.08
N GLN A 94 32.98 21.12 4.53
CA GLN A 94 32.05 22.14 5.02
C GLN A 94 30.58 21.67 5.12
N SER A 95 30.19 20.64 4.35
CA SER A 95 28.82 20.13 4.27
C SER A 95 28.67 18.67 4.72
N GLN A 96 29.59 18.13 5.52
CA GLN A 96 29.47 16.75 5.97
C GLN A 96 28.36 16.63 7.03
N VAL A 97 27.19 16.16 6.61
CA VAL A 97 26.10 15.76 7.51
C VAL A 97 26.43 14.37 8.03
N PHE A 98 26.52 14.20 9.34
CA PHE A 98 26.75 12.90 9.96
C PHE A 98 25.47 12.07 9.88
N THR A 99 25.28 11.36 8.77
CA THR A 99 24.13 10.48 8.63
C THR A 99 24.26 9.31 9.60
N LYS A 100 23.35 9.19 10.56
CA LYS A 100 23.22 7.97 11.37
C LYS A 100 22.08 7.14 10.84
N THR A 101 22.29 5.84 10.83
CA THR A 101 21.19 4.89 10.62
C THR A 101 20.46 4.77 11.94
N ASP A 102 19.20 5.20 11.98
CA ASP A 102 18.29 5.00 13.10
C ASP A 102 17.01 4.30 12.63
N PHE A 103 16.28 3.68 13.53
CA PHE A 103 15.04 2.98 13.22
C PHE A 103 13.86 3.81 13.68
N ILE A 104 12.98 4.17 12.75
CA ILE A 104 11.73 4.87 13.06
C ILE A 104 10.59 3.89 12.91
N ILE A 105 9.79 3.77 13.96
CA ILE A 105 8.52 3.05 13.92
C ILE A 105 7.50 3.91 13.18
N LYS A 106 7.06 3.45 12.01
CA LYS A 106 6.07 4.13 11.18
C LYS A 106 4.79 3.30 11.10
N ASP A 107 3.64 3.97 11.03
CA ASP A 107 2.39 3.29 10.74
C ASP A 107 2.43 2.74 9.30
N TYR A 108 2.02 1.49 9.11
CA TYR A 108 2.15 0.77 7.83
C TYR A 108 0.79 0.26 7.32
N ALA A 109 0.03 -0.39 8.20
CA ALA A 109 -1.30 -0.92 7.89
C ALA A 109 -2.27 -0.66 9.05
N GLY A 110 -3.56 -0.68 8.76
CA GLY A 110 -4.63 -0.63 9.74
C GLY A 110 -5.50 -1.86 9.61
N ALA A 111 -5.94 -2.42 10.74
CA ALA A 111 -6.92 -3.48 10.75
C ALA A 111 -8.13 -3.16 11.64
N THR A 112 -9.31 -3.63 11.24
CA THR A 112 -10.58 -3.41 11.95
C THR A 112 -11.45 -4.64 11.82
N ILE A 113 -12.10 -5.02 12.91
CA ILE A 113 -13.13 -6.07 12.89
C ILE A 113 -14.37 -5.48 12.23
N ASN A 114 -14.71 -5.97 11.04
CA ASN A 114 -15.89 -5.55 10.32
C ASN A 114 -17.13 -6.19 10.94
N THR A 115 -18.13 -5.36 11.22
CA THR A 115 -19.48 -5.79 11.62
C THR A 115 -20.52 -5.37 10.59
N GLU A 116 -20.13 -4.63 9.56
CA GLU A 116 -21.04 -4.18 8.51
C GLU A 116 -21.24 -5.27 7.46
N LEU A 117 -22.51 -5.63 7.23
CA LEU A 117 -22.90 -6.57 6.19
C LEU A 117 -22.60 -6.01 4.80
N ARG A 118 -22.06 -6.86 3.93
CA ARG A 118 -21.93 -6.59 2.49
C ARG A 118 -22.68 -7.65 1.72
N TYR A 119 -23.53 -7.21 0.79
CA TYR A 119 -24.32 -8.12 -0.01
C TYR A 119 -23.64 -8.51 -1.32
N THR A 120 -23.96 -9.69 -1.82
CA THR A 120 -23.56 -10.20 -3.14
C THR A 120 -24.79 -10.75 -3.82
N VAL A 121 -25.05 -10.26 -5.03
CA VAL A 121 -26.24 -10.64 -5.80
C VAL A 121 -25.94 -11.91 -6.59
N LYS A 122 -26.90 -12.83 -6.60
CA LYS A 122 -26.86 -14.02 -7.44
C LYS A 122 -26.85 -13.63 -8.92
N GLU A 123 -26.09 -14.37 -9.72
CA GLU A 123 -26.02 -14.10 -11.16
C GLU A 123 -27.41 -14.15 -11.80
N GLY A 124 -27.73 -13.15 -12.62
CA GLY A 124 -29.03 -12.99 -13.27
C GLY A 124 -30.11 -12.34 -12.41
N GLU A 125 -29.86 -12.11 -11.13
CA GLU A 125 -30.81 -11.49 -10.19
C GLU A 125 -30.54 -10.01 -9.96
N THR A 126 -31.50 -9.33 -9.32
CA THR A 126 -31.39 -7.92 -8.95
C THR A 126 -31.67 -7.73 -7.47
N PHE A 127 -30.75 -7.10 -6.75
CA PHE A 127 -30.97 -6.65 -5.39
C PHE A 127 -30.35 -5.26 -5.23
N SER A 128 -31.19 -4.28 -4.90
CA SER A 128 -30.77 -2.87 -4.90
C SER A 128 -30.24 -2.45 -3.53
N SER A 129 -29.42 -1.38 -3.50
CA SER A 129 -28.99 -0.79 -2.22
C SER A 129 -30.16 -0.29 -1.37
N SER A 130 -31.29 0.13 -1.98
CA SER A 130 -32.50 0.48 -1.23
C SER A 130 -33.13 -0.75 -0.57
N ALA A 131 -33.17 -1.88 -1.27
CA ALA A 131 -33.64 -3.14 -0.69
C ALA A 131 -32.73 -3.61 0.44
N PHE A 132 -31.42 -3.43 0.28
CA PHE A 132 -30.47 -3.70 1.37
C PHE A 132 -30.69 -2.78 2.58
N SER A 133 -30.94 -1.48 2.39
CA SER A 133 -31.29 -0.59 3.52
C SER A 133 -32.57 -1.02 4.23
N GLN A 134 -33.58 -1.48 3.49
CA GLN A 134 -34.82 -2.01 4.07
C GLN A 134 -34.59 -3.33 4.83
N LEU A 135 -33.68 -4.19 4.34
CA LEU A 135 -33.26 -5.39 5.09
C LEU A 135 -32.64 -5.00 6.43
N ILE A 136 -31.73 -4.02 6.46
CA ILE A 136 -31.10 -3.58 7.71
C ILE A 136 -32.13 -3.01 8.69
N LEU A 137 -33.11 -2.25 8.20
CA LEU A 137 -34.22 -1.76 9.01
C LEU A 137 -35.07 -2.91 9.57
N ALA A 138 -35.51 -3.83 8.72
CA ALA A 138 -36.30 -5.00 9.12
C ALA A 138 -35.57 -5.85 10.16
N LYS A 139 -34.26 -6.08 9.97
CA LYS A 139 -33.41 -6.77 10.95
C LYS A 139 -33.38 -6.06 12.30
N ASN A 140 -33.28 -4.73 12.32
CA ASN A 140 -33.26 -3.97 13.56
C ASN A 140 -34.61 -3.97 14.27
N ASP A 141 -35.70 -4.04 13.51
CA ASP A 141 -37.07 -4.10 14.02
C ASP A 141 -37.51 -5.52 14.40
N GLY A 142 -36.72 -6.55 14.03
CA GLY A 142 -37.05 -7.96 14.28
C GLY A 142 -38.02 -8.57 13.27
N GLU A 143 -38.22 -7.91 12.13
CA GLU A 143 -39.13 -8.31 11.05
C GLU A 143 -38.38 -9.15 10.01
N LEU A 144 -38.96 -10.30 9.63
CA LEU A 144 -38.36 -11.20 8.62
C LEU A 144 -38.79 -10.86 7.18
N PHE A 145 -39.83 -10.03 7.03
CA PHE A 145 -40.37 -9.63 5.75
C PHE A 145 -40.20 -8.13 5.56
N PHE A 146 -39.80 -7.73 4.36
CA PHE A 146 -39.65 -6.34 3.99
C PHE A 146 -39.97 -6.14 2.52
N SER A 147 -40.26 -4.90 2.14
CA SER A 147 -40.53 -4.53 0.75
C SER A 147 -39.63 -3.39 0.30
N SER A 148 -39.33 -3.37 -0.99
CA SER A 148 -38.56 -2.30 -1.62
C SER A 148 -38.89 -2.26 -3.11
N ASN A 149 -39.21 -1.08 -3.64
CA ASN A 149 -39.52 -0.86 -5.05
C ASN A 149 -40.58 -1.85 -5.59
N ASP A 150 -41.71 -1.97 -4.90
CA ASP A 150 -42.84 -2.88 -5.22
C ASP A 150 -42.50 -4.38 -5.25
N LYS A 151 -41.31 -4.76 -4.77
CA LYS A 151 -40.90 -6.16 -4.56
C LYS A 151 -40.92 -6.50 -3.08
N TYR A 152 -41.18 -7.76 -2.79
CA TYR A 152 -41.16 -8.31 -1.43
C TYR A 152 -39.95 -9.22 -1.26
N PHE A 153 -39.38 -9.19 -0.07
CA PHE A 153 -38.20 -9.96 0.26
C PHE A 153 -38.35 -10.57 1.65
N THR A 154 -37.61 -11.64 1.87
CA THR A 154 -37.34 -12.19 3.19
C THR A 154 -35.87 -12.52 3.33
N TYR A 155 -35.42 -12.73 4.55
CA TYR A 155 -34.08 -13.22 4.82
C TYR A 155 -34.08 -14.28 5.92
N ALA A 156 -33.07 -15.14 5.87
CA ALA A 156 -32.77 -16.10 6.93
C ALA A 156 -31.34 -15.89 7.41
N ILE A 157 -31.14 -16.06 8.71
CA ILE A 157 -29.83 -16.04 9.36
C ILE A 157 -29.43 -17.50 9.60
N GLU A 158 -28.39 -17.96 8.91
CA GLU A 158 -27.95 -19.37 8.96
C GLU A 158 -26.84 -19.63 9.97
N ASN A 159 -25.97 -18.63 10.15
CA ASN A 159 -24.99 -18.53 11.22
C ASN A 159 -24.96 -17.05 11.69
N GLU A 160 -24.25 -16.73 12.77
CA GLU A 160 -24.31 -15.41 13.45
C GLU A 160 -24.22 -14.21 12.48
N ASP A 161 -23.54 -14.37 11.34
CA ASP A 161 -23.19 -13.29 10.43
C ASP A 161 -23.50 -13.57 8.94
N PHE A 162 -24.15 -14.69 8.60
CA PHE A 162 -24.49 -15.06 7.21
C PHE A 162 -25.99 -15.00 6.94
N PHE A 163 -26.36 -14.09 6.03
CA PHE A 163 -27.73 -13.80 5.63
C PHE A 163 -27.99 -14.35 4.24
N ARG A 164 -29.01 -15.21 4.11
CA ARG A 164 -29.61 -15.56 2.81
C ARG A 164 -30.78 -14.66 2.53
N ILE A 165 -30.79 -14.02 1.37
CA ILE A 165 -31.79 -13.03 0.97
C ILE A 165 -32.56 -13.58 -0.22
N LYS A 166 -33.88 -13.60 -0.09
CA LYS A 166 -34.78 -14.17 -1.10
C LYS A 166 -35.81 -13.14 -1.51
N GLU A 167 -36.00 -12.99 -2.81
CA GLU A 167 -37.16 -12.29 -3.37
C GLU A 167 -38.39 -13.21 -3.26
N LEU A 168 -39.54 -12.60 -3.01
CA LEU A 168 -40.82 -13.28 -2.88
C LEU A 168 -41.66 -13.02 -4.13
N ASP A 169 -41.76 -14.05 -4.96
CA ASP A 169 -42.59 -14.02 -6.17
C ASP A 169 -44.06 -14.23 -5.77
N ILE A 170 -44.88 -13.19 -5.96
CA ILE A 170 -46.31 -13.22 -5.59
C ILE A 170 -47.07 -14.14 -6.56
N LEU A 171 -47.66 -15.21 -6.01
CA LEU A 171 -48.44 -16.20 -6.75
C LEU A 171 -49.94 -15.94 -6.69
N SER A 172 -50.44 -15.39 -5.58
CA SER A 172 -51.85 -15.02 -5.45
C SER A 172 -52.04 -13.90 -4.43
N ASP A 173 -52.85 -12.90 -4.78
CA ASP A 173 -53.46 -12.02 -3.79
C ASP A 173 -54.64 -12.74 -3.14
N VAL A 174 -54.83 -12.52 -1.85
CA VAL A 174 -55.90 -13.11 -1.05
C VAL A 174 -56.66 -12.02 -0.32
N SER A 175 -57.97 -11.95 -0.57
CA SER A 175 -58.91 -11.16 0.22
C SER A 175 -59.53 -12.04 1.30
N ALA A 176 -59.08 -11.90 2.55
CA ALA A 176 -59.61 -12.62 3.69
C ALA A 176 -60.63 -11.74 4.46
N ARG A 177 -61.87 -12.21 4.59
CA ARG A 177 -62.90 -11.61 5.46
C ARG A 177 -63.59 -12.69 6.27
N LYS A 178 -63.28 -12.76 7.57
CA LYS A 178 -63.74 -13.83 8.48
C LYS A 178 -63.35 -15.21 7.93
N GLN A 179 -64.31 -16.01 7.48
CA GLN A 179 -64.10 -17.34 6.90
C GLN A 179 -64.29 -17.37 5.38
N LEU A 180 -64.38 -16.22 4.72
CA LEU A 180 -64.43 -16.14 3.27
C LEU A 180 -63.08 -15.68 2.72
N TYR A 181 -62.56 -16.46 1.79
CA TYR A 181 -61.35 -16.17 1.03
C TYR A 181 -61.71 -15.99 -0.45
N ALA A 182 -61.17 -14.94 -1.06
CA ALA A 182 -61.17 -14.76 -2.50
C ALA A 182 -59.74 -14.63 -2.99
N TYR A 183 -59.43 -15.33 -4.09
CA TYR A 183 -58.09 -15.46 -4.64
C TYR A 183 -58.00 -14.78 -5.99
N ARG A 184 -56.92 -14.03 -6.21
CA ARG A 184 -56.54 -13.51 -7.51
C ARG A 184 -55.15 -14.01 -7.84
N ASN A 185 -55.09 -15.07 -8.63
CA ASN A 185 -53.85 -15.75 -8.99
C ASN A 185 -53.06 -14.95 -10.03
N ALA A 186 -51.73 -15.05 -9.95
CA ALA A 186 -50.84 -14.59 -11.00
C ALA A 186 -51.06 -15.38 -12.31
N PRO A 187 -50.79 -14.79 -13.49
CA PRO A 187 -50.91 -15.50 -14.76
C PRO A 187 -50.09 -16.79 -14.80
N GLY A 188 -50.71 -17.89 -15.21
CA GLY A 188 -50.03 -19.20 -15.30
C GLY A 188 -49.92 -19.96 -13.97
N PHE A 189 -50.36 -19.38 -12.85
CA PHE A 189 -50.47 -20.06 -11.57
C PHE A 189 -51.92 -20.46 -11.28
N ASP A 190 -52.16 -21.74 -11.01
CA ASP A 190 -53.45 -22.23 -10.55
C ASP A 190 -53.36 -22.70 -9.10
N LEU A 191 -54.19 -22.08 -8.26
CA LEU A 191 -54.27 -22.39 -6.85
C LEU A 191 -55.34 -23.46 -6.62
N SER A 192 -54.88 -24.72 -6.52
CA SER A 192 -55.73 -25.90 -6.31
C SER A 192 -56.55 -25.83 -5.02
N ALA A 193 -57.64 -26.60 -4.93
CA ALA A 193 -58.50 -26.64 -3.75
C ALA A 193 -57.76 -27.12 -2.49
N ASP A 194 -56.85 -28.08 -2.64
CA ASP A 194 -56.05 -28.62 -1.53
C ASP A 194 -55.01 -27.58 -1.06
N MET A 195 -54.37 -26.86 -1.99
CA MET A 195 -53.43 -25.79 -1.65
C MET A 195 -54.14 -24.61 -0.96
N ARG A 196 -55.35 -24.26 -1.38
CA ARG A 196 -56.19 -23.28 -0.66
C ARG A 196 -56.44 -23.73 0.77
N SER A 197 -56.86 -24.99 0.94
CA SER A 197 -57.13 -25.55 2.28
C SER A 197 -55.88 -25.48 3.19
N ALA A 198 -54.70 -25.80 2.66
CA ALA A 198 -53.43 -25.68 3.38
C ALA A 198 -53.10 -24.23 3.77
N PHE A 199 -53.27 -23.29 2.82
CA PHE A 199 -53.11 -21.87 3.08
C PHE A 199 -54.10 -21.34 4.12
N GLU A 200 -55.40 -21.67 4.00
CA GLU A 200 -56.46 -21.18 4.87
C GLU A 200 -56.25 -21.65 6.31
N LEU A 201 -55.83 -22.91 6.49
CA LEU A 201 -55.44 -23.46 7.79
C LEU A 201 -54.28 -22.64 8.39
N ALA A 202 -53.18 -22.50 7.65
CA ALA A 202 -52.01 -21.77 8.12
C ALA A 202 -52.32 -20.29 8.41
N HIS A 203 -53.14 -19.65 7.57
CA HIS A 203 -53.58 -18.28 7.77
C HIS A 203 -54.43 -18.13 9.04
N SER A 204 -55.35 -19.07 9.29
CA SER A 204 -56.19 -19.08 10.50
C SER A 204 -55.40 -19.30 11.78
N GLU A 205 -54.29 -20.04 11.69
CA GLU A 205 -53.33 -20.27 12.77
C GLU A 205 -52.28 -19.15 12.89
N GLN A 206 -52.40 -18.07 12.09
CA GLN A 206 -51.48 -16.93 12.06
C GLN A 206 -50.03 -17.32 11.74
N LYS A 207 -49.82 -18.40 10.98
CA LYS A 207 -48.48 -18.79 10.50
C LYS A 207 -48.04 -17.92 9.34
N ASP A 208 -46.73 -17.71 9.22
CA ASP A 208 -46.15 -16.93 8.11
C ASP A 208 -45.81 -17.79 6.90
N LYS A 209 -45.89 -19.11 7.04
CA LYS A 209 -45.61 -20.07 5.97
C LYS A 209 -46.55 -21.27 6.03
N PHE A 210 -46.69 -21.94 4.88
CA PHE A 210 -47.37 -23.23 4.78
C PHE A 210 -46.66 -24.13 3.77
N THR A 211 -46.85 -25.44 3.93
CA THR A 211 -46.26 -26.44 3.04
C THR A 211 -47.36 -27.08 2.19
N PHE A 212 -47.10 -27.21 0.89
CA PHE A 212 -47.95 -27.93 -0.04
C PHE A 212 -47.08 -28.66 -1.08
N ASP A 213 -47.34 -29.94 -1.34
CA ASP A 213 -46.53 -30.79 -2.23
C ASP A 213 -45.02 -30.74 -1.96
N ASN A 214 -44.62 -30.84 -0.69
CA ASN A 214 -43.24 -30.72 -0.20
C ASN A 214 -42.53 -29.41 -0.58
N LYS A 215 -43.29 -28.37 -0.94
CA LYS A 215 -42.79 -27.01 -1.17
C LYS A 215 -43.33 -26.06 -0.12
N GLU A 216 -42.49 -25.17 0.35
CA GLU A 216 -42.85 -24.12 1.30
C GLU A 216 -43.27 -22.84 0.55
N TYR A 217 -44.32 -22.19 1.05
CA TYR A 217 -44.84 -20.94 0.53
C TYR A 217 -44.98 -19.94 1.68
N ASN A 218 -44.71 -18.66 1.38
CA ASN A 218 -44.82 -17.55 2.33
C ASN A 218 -46.22 -16.92 2.29
N ILE A 219 -46.69 -16.51 3.45
CA ILE A 219 -47.90 -15.74 3.67
C ILE A 219 -47.48 -14.32 4.05
N ILE A 220 -47.51 -13.42 3.08
CA ILE A 220 -47.14 -12.02 3.30
C ILE A 220 -48.38 -11.28 3.81
N ARG A 221 -48.22 -10.54 4.91
CA ARG A 221 -49.23 -9.64 5.46
C ARG A 221 -48.73 -8.21 5.38
N ASP A 222 -49.29 -7.44 4.45
CA ASP A 222 -48.94 -6.04 4.23
C ASP A 222 -50.20 -5.18 4.40
N GLY A 223 -50.41 -4.71 5.63
CA GLY A 223 -51.62 -4.04 6.06
C GLY A 223 -52.85 -4.95 5.93
N LEU A 224 -53.74 -4.64 4.98
CA LEU A 224 -54.93 -5.45 4.68
C LEU A 224 -54.69 -6.47 3.55
N LYS A 225 -53.54 -6.43 2.89
CA LYS A 225 -53.20 -7.37 1.82
C LYS A 225 -52.66 -8.64 2.43
N VAL A 226 -53.19 -9.77 1.97
CA VAL A 226 -52.63 -11.09 2.24
C VAL A 226 -52.21 -11.67 0.91
N MET A 227 -50.99 -12.19 0.82
CA MET A 227 -50.46 -12.73 -0.43
C MET A 227 -49.79 -14.08 -0.18
N ILE A 228 -49.91 -14.98 -1.17
CA ILE A 228 -49.17 -16.24 -1.23
C ILE A 228 -47.97 -16.00 -2.14
N ALA A 229 -46.78 -16.31 -1.68
CA ALA A 229 -45.56 -16.12 -2.45
C ALA A 229 -44.63 -17.34 -2.39
N SER A 230 -43.93 -17.61 -3.48
CA SER A 230 -42.78 -18.52 -3.49
C SER A 230 -41.48 -17.76 -3.27
N GLU A 231 -40.45 -18.48 -2.82
CA GLU A 231 -39.12 -17.91 -2.61
C GLU A 231 -38.24 -18.09 -3.85
N LYS A 232 -37.48 -17.04 -4.17
CA LYS A 232 -36.43 -17.04 -5.17
C LYS A 232 -35.13 -16.56 -4.55
N GLU A 233 -34.09 -17.38 -4.57
CA GLU A 233 -32.76 -16.99 -4.08
C GLU A 233 -32.22 -15.80 -4.88
N THR A 234 -31.88 -14.70 -4.22
CA THR A 234 -31.56 -13.43 -4.89
C THR A 234 -30.18 -12.90 -4.50
N ALA A 235 -29.86 -12.91 -3.22
CA ALA A 235 -28.60 -12.37 -2.73
C ALA A 235 -28.19 -13.05 -1.42
N LEU A 236 -26.94 -12.83 -1.04
CA LEU A 236 -26.42 -13.17 0.28
C LEU A 236 -25.76 -11.95 0.90
N ALA A 237 -25.61 -11.92 2.22
CA ALA A 237 -24.82 -10.88 2.88
C ALA A 237 -24.03 -11.43 4.07
N SER A 238 -22.81 -10.92 4.26
CA SER A 238 -21.94 -11.22 5.40
C SER A 238 -21.00 -10.05 5.70
N PRO A 239 -20.45 -9.94 6.92
CA PRO A 239 -19.38 -8.98 7.23
C PRO A 239 -18.01 -9.45 6.73
N ARG A 240 -17.86 -10.71 6.31
CA ARG A 240 -16.60 -11.27 5.86
C ARG A 240 -16.13 -10.68 4.53
N ILE A 241 -14.83 -10.51 4.42
CA ILE A 241 -14.10 -10.16 3.20
C ILE A 241 -13.47 -11.43 2.64
N TYR A 242 -13.42 -11.50 1.32
CA TYR A 242 -12.89 -12.62 0.57
C TYR A 242 -11.71 -12.10 -0.26
N ASP A 243 -10.49 -12.42 0.17
CA ASP A 243 -9.24 -12.09 -0.54
C ASP A 243 -8.83 -13.30 -1.39
N ALA A 244 -8.80 -13.16 -2.72
CA ALA A 244 -8.24 -14.17 -3.61
C ALA A 244 -6.71 -14.07 -3.63
N TYR A 245 -6.03 -15.21 -3.62
CA TYR A 245 -4.56 -15.25 -3.69
C TYR A 245 -4.04 -14.80 -5.06
N GLU A 246 -4.77 -15.15 -6.12
CA GLU A 246 -4.41 -14.84 -7.49
C GLU A 246 -5.36 -13.80 -8.10
N GLN A 247 -4.82 -12.86 -8.87
CA GLN A 247 -5.61 -11.77 -9.46
C GLN A 247 -6.72 -12.28 -10.39
N ASN A 248 -6.44 -13.37 -11.11
CA ASN A 248 -7.41 -13.98 -12.03
C ASN A 248 -8.61 -14.61 -11.31
N ASP A 249 -8.46 -14.95 -10.03
CA ASP A 249 -9.49 -15.64 -9.25
C ASP A 249 -10.40 -14.68 -8.47
N ILE A 250 -10.06 -13.39 -8.40
CA ILE A 250 -10.81 -12.36 -7.65
C ILE A 250 -12.31 -12.41 -7.98
N ARG A 251 -12.65 -12.38 -9.28
CA ARG A 251 -14.07 -12.37 -9.71
C ARG A 251 -14.82 -13.63 -9.30
N PHE A 252 -14.16 -14.78 -9.32
CA PHE A 252 -14.77 -16.04 -8.92
C PHE A 252 -14.95 -16.11 -7.40
N VAL A 253 -13.95 -15.69 -6.64
CA VAL A 253 -13.99 -15.62 -5.17
C VAL A 253 -15.03 -14.61 -4.67
N GLU A 254 -15.27 -13.54 -5.42
CA GLU A 254 -16.33 -12.56 -5.14
C GLU A 254 -17.72 -12.99 -5.61
N SER A 255 -17.83 -14.09 -6.36
CA SER A 255 -19.11 -14.54 -6.90
C SER A 255 -20.06 -15.04 -5.82
N TYR A 256 -21.36 -14.92 -6.08
CA TYR A 256 -22.39 -15.49 -5.21
C TYR A 256 -22.20 -17.00 -4.99
N ALA A 257 -21.89 -17.75 -6.05
CA ALA A 257 -21.79 -19.21 -5.99
C ALA A 257 -20.66 -19.65 -5.05
N PHE A 258 -19.47 -19.06 -5.18
CA PHE A 258 -18.34 -19.37 -4.31
C PHE A 258 -18.61 -18.96 -2.86
N ARG A 259 -19.09 -17.74 -2.63
CA ARG A 259 -19.41 -17.25 -1.28
C ARG A 259 -20.48 -18.11 -0.61
N ASN A 260 -21.56 -18.45 -1.31
CA ASN A 260 -22.59 -19.32 -0.77
C ASN A 260 -22.04 -20.71 -0.41
N ALA A 261 -21.20 -21.30 -1.26
CA ALA A 261 -20.62 -22.61 -1.00
C ALA A 261 -19.71 -22.61 0.24
N VAL A 262 -18.87 -21.58 0.40
CA VAL A 262 -18.03 -21.44 1.59
C VAL A 262 -18.86 -21.21 2.85
N GLU A 263 -19.82 -20.29 2.81
CA GLU A 263 -20.66 -19.97 3.97
C GLU A 263 -21.53 -21.17 4.40
N GLU A 264 -22.05 -21.94 3.44
CA GLU A 264 -22.79 -23.17 3.72
C GLU A 264 -21.90 -24.28 4.31
N ALA A 265 -20.65 -24.37 3.85
CA ALA A 265 -19.69 -25.29 4.44
C ALA A 265 -19.33 -24.90 5.88
N ILE A 266 -19.06 -23.61 6.13
CA ILE A 266 -18.77 -23.07 7.47
C ILE A 266 -19.99 -23.27 8.40
N SER A 267 -21.21 -22.94 7.96
CA SER A 267 -22.41 -23.08 8.81
C SER A 267 -22.69 -24.54 9.21
N ARG A 268 -22.22 -25.50 8.40
CA ARG A 268 -22.34 -26.95 8.65
C ARG A 268 -21.09 -27.57 9.27
N ASN A 269 -20.07 -26.77 9.61
CA ASN A 269 -18.78 -27.24 10.11
C ASN A 269 -18.11 -28.27 9.18
N LEU A 270 -18.23 -28.08 7.87
CA LEU A 270 -17.58 -28.91 6.86
C LEU A 270 -16.16 -28.41 6.58
N THR A 271 -15.22 -29.33 6.44
CA THR A 271 -13.81 -29.04 6.13
C THR A 271 -13.51 -29.02 4.64
N SER A 272 -14.53 -29.21 3.80
CA SER A 272 -14.43 -29.20 2.35
C SER A 272 -15.80 -28.97 1.69
N PHE A 273 -15.77 -28.50 0.44
CA PHE A 273 -16.95 -28.40 -0.41
C PHE A 273 -16.56 -28.60 -1.88
N THR A 274 -17.54 -28.86 -2.73
CA THR A 274 -17.34 -28.99 -4.18
C THR A 274 -18.19 -27.94 -4.89
N LEU A 275 -17.56 -27.22 -5.82
CA LEU A 275 -18.24 -26.25 -6.68
C LEU A 275 -17.72 -26.44 -8.11
N ASP A 276 -18.63 -26.55 -9.08
CA ASP A 276 -18.30 -26.76 -10.50
C ASP A 276 -17.32 -27.93 -10.75
N ALA A 277 -17.53 -29.04 -10.04
CA ALA A 277 -16.67 -30.23 -10.03
C ALA A 277 -15.24 -30.03 -9.51
N GLN A 278 -14.92 -28.84 -8.99
CA GLN A 278 -13.69 -28.54 -8.27
C GLN A 278 -13.88 -28.73 -6.76
N GLU A 279 -13.01 -29.52 -6.14
CA GLU A 279 -12.97 -29.68 -4.68
C GLU A 279 -12.14 -28.59 -4.03
N TYR A 280 -12.65 -28.08 -2.91
CA TYR A 280 -12.00 -27.10 -2.07
C TYR A 280 -11.92 -27.62 -0.64
N SER A 281 -10.80 -27.38 0.04
CA SER A 281 -10.63 -27.67 1.45
C SER A 281 -10.66 -26.38 2.24
N ILE A 282 -11.31 -26.40 3.40
CA ILE A 282 -11.44 -25.28 4.31
C ILE A 282 -10.63 -25.58 5.57
N GLN A 283 -9.85 -24.59 6.00
CA GLN A 283 -9.19 -24.57 7.29
C GLN A 283 -9.62 -23.30 8.04
N GLU A 284 -10.33 -23.48 9.15
CA GLU A 284 -10.75 -22.38 10.02
C GLU A 284 -9.76 -22.20 11.17
N ASP A 285 -9.40 -20.96 11.44
CA ASP A 285 -8.58 -20.51 12.56
C ASP A 285 -9.23 -19.25 13.18
N GLY A 286 -10.14 -19.47 14.12
CA GLY A 286 -10.91 -18.41 14.77
C GLY A 286 -11.75 -17.61 13.78
N ARG A 287 -11.38 -16.33 13.57
CA ARG A 287 -12.06 -15.40 12.65
C ARG A 287 -11.45 -15.38 11.24
N ASN A 288 -10.52 -16.30 10.97
CA ASN A 288 -9.81 -16.42 9.71
C ASN A 288 -10.08 -17.79 9.10
N THR A 289 -10.39 -17.84 7.81
CA THR A 289 -10.65 -19.07 7.09
C THR A 289 -9.81 -19.09 5.82
N THR A 290 -8.98 -20.12 5.68
CA THR A 290 -8.19 -20.35 4.47
C THR A 290 -8.84 -21.43 3.63
N VAL A 291 -9.13 -21.11 2.38
CA VAL A 291 -9.68 -22.02 1.38
C VAL A 291 -8.56 -22.43 0.43
N TYR A 292 -8.40 -23.74 0.26
CA TYR A 292 -7.44 -24.34 -0.65
C TYR A 292 -8.17 -24.97 -1.83
N LYS A 293 -7.62 -24.82 -3.03
CA LYS A 293 -8.01 -25.61 -4.19
C LYS A 293 -7.30 -26.97 -4.12
N VAL A 294 -8.06 -28.05 -4.21
CA VAL A 294 -7.55 -29.43 -4.14
C VAL A 294 -7.31 -29.97 -5.54
N SER A 295 -6.14 -30.55 -5.79
CA SER A 295 -5.83 -31.21 -7.06
C SER A 295 -5.11 -32.53 -6.77
N GLY A 296 -5.89 -33.62 -6.71
CA GLY A 296 -5.39 -34.91 -6.24
C GLY A 296 -5.03 -34.83 -4.76
N ASN A 297 -3.75 -35.05 -4.43
CA ASN A 297 -3.25 -34.94 -3.06
C ASN A 297 -2.70 -33.54 -2.72
N ASP A 298 -2.59 -32.66 -3.71
CA ASP A 298 -1.99 -31.34 -3.52
C ASP A 298 -3.07 -30.31 -3.13
N LYS A 299 -2.68 -29.38 -2.26
CA LYS A 299 -3.49 -28.23 -1.85
C LYS A 299 -2.75 -26.95 -2.20
N THR A 300 -3.45 -26.05 -2.87
CA THR A 300 -2.92 -24.73 -3.24
C THR A 300 -3.80 -23.64 -2.62
N LEU A 301 -3.19 -22.58 -2.11
CA LEU A 301 -3.92 -21.45 -1.52
C LEU A 301 -4.81 -20.80 -2.59
N PHE A 302 -6.08 -20.58 -2.25
CA PHE A 302 -7.07 -20.08 -3.22
C PHE A 302 -7.75 -18.80 -2.73
N ALA A 303 -8.27 -18.81 -1.51
CA ALA A 303 -8.85 -17.62 -0.89
C ALA A 303 -8.59 -17.57 0.61
N ASN A 304 -8.50 -16.36 1.16
CA ASN A 304 -8.50 -16.12 2.60
C ASN A 304 -9.72 -15.26 2.96
N ILE A 305 -10.46 -15.67 3.99
CA ILE A 305 -11.76 -15.11 4.34
C ILE A 305 -11.73 -14.71 5.80
N SER A 306 -12.11 -13.47 6.09
CA SER A 306 -12.15 -12.98 7.47
C SER A 306 -13.04 -11.75 7.58
N ASP A 307 -13.63 -11.56 8.75
CA ASP A 307 -14.27 -10.28 9.11
C ASP A 307 -13.25 -9.22 9.55
N ILE A 308 -11.98 -9.57 9.75
CA ILE A 308 -10.92 -8.60 10.01
C ILE A 308 -10.44 -8.02 8.67
N VAL A 309 -10.73 -6.74 8.46
CA VAL A 309 -10.25 -5.99 7.30
C VAL A 309 -8.84 -5.52 7.59
N VAL A 310 -7.89 -5.77 6.69
CA VAL A 310 -6.52 -5.27 6.77
C VAL A 310 -6.24 -4.43 5.53
N ASN A 311 -5.98 -3.14 5.73
CA ASN A 311 -5.73 -2.18 4.65
C ASN A 311 -4.38 -1.50 4.85
N ALA A 312 -3.71 -1.19 3.74
CA ALA A 312 -2.55 -0.32 3.75
C ALA A 312 -2.96 1.10 4.17
N LEU A 313 -2.06 1.81 4.87
CA LEU A 313 -2.28 3.22 5.20
C LEU A 313 -1.89 4.17 4.07
N SER A 314 -1.08 3.69 3.13
CA SER A 314 -0.62 4.47 1.98
C SER A 314 -0.95 3.73 0.68
N VAL A 315 -1.30 4.49 -0.37
CA VAL A 315 -1.82 3.95 -1.65
C VAL A 315 -0.72 3.23 -2.46
N ASP A 316 0.54 3.54 -2.20
CA ASP A 316 1.72 2.90 -2.78
C ASP A 316 2.09 1.55 -2.13
N VAL A 317 1.45 1.20 -1.02
CA VAL A 317 1.71 -0.05 -0.31
C VAL A 317 0.68 -1.11 -0.71
N PHE A 318 1.17 -2.20 -1.31
CA PHE A 318 0.37 -3.39 -1.56
C PHE A 318 0.55 -4.39 -0.41
N LEU A 319 -0.56 -4.88 0.14
CA LEU A 319 -0.54 -5.94 1.15
C LEU A 319 -0.94 -7.26 0.51
N THR A 320 -0.01 -8.21 0.48
CA THR A 320 -0.27 -9.57 0.00
C THR A 320 -1.31 -10.27 0.88
N VAL A 321 -1.97 -11.29 0.34
CA VAL A 321 -2.94 -12.08 1.11
C VAL A 321 -2.26 -12.77 2.29
N ASP A 322 -1.04 -13.28 2.12
CA ASP A 322 -0.25 -13.85 3.22
C ASP A 322 0.07 -12.84 4.31
N TYR A 323 0.42 -11.60 3.97
CA TYR A 323 0.62 -10.55 4.97
C TYR A 323 -0.67 -10.29 5.75
N LYS A 324 -1.81 -10.16 5.04
CA LYS A 324 -3.11 -9.95 5.68
C LYS A 324 -3.46 -11.14 6.60
N ALA A 325 -3.24 -12.37 6.15
CA ALA A 325 -3.50 -13.58 6.92
C ALA A 325 -2.64 -13.63 8.20
N ALA A 326 -1.33 -13.35 8.10
CA ALA A 326 -0.44 -13.29 9.25
C ALA A 326 -0.84 -12.19 10.25
N ALA A 327 -1.21 -11.01 9.75
CA ALA A 327 -1.71 -9.92 10.60
C ALA A 327 -3.03 -10.31 11.31
N ARG A 328 -3.95 -10.98 10.61
CA ARG A 328 -5.22 -11.48 11.18
C ARG A 328 -4.97 -12.52 12.26
N GLU A 329 -4.12 -13.50 12.00
CA GLU A 329 -3.75 -14.55 12.97
C GLU A 329 -3.15 -13.94 14.24
N ALA A 330 -2.22 -12.99 14.09
CA ALA A 330 -1.64 -12.28 15.23
C ALA A 330 -2.70 -11.51 16.04
N ILE A 331 -3.65 -10.83 15.38
CA ILE A 331 -4.75 -10.12 16.05
C ILE A 331 -5.68 -11.10 16.77
N ILE A 332 -6.07 -12.20 16.13
CA ILE A 332 -6.96 -13.24 16.69
C ILE A 332 -6.34 -13.85 17.95
N ASN A 333 -5.04 -14.13 17.92
CA ASN A 333 -4.30 -14.70 19.04
C ASN A 333 -3.96 -13.67 20.15
N GLY A 334 -4.39 -12.41 20.02
CA GLY A 334 -4.08 -11.34 20.98
C GLY A 334 -2.59 -10.94 20.99
N GLY A 335 -1.88 -11.24 19.92
CA GLY A 335 -0.48 -10.88 19.71
C GLY A 335 -0.29 -9.37 19.61
N LYS A 336 0.88 -8.91 20.05
CA LYS A 336 1.30 -7.50 19.96
C LYS A 336 2.28 -7.25 18.82
N GLU A 337 2.71 -8.32 18.16
CA GLU A 337 3.69 -8.29 17.08
C GLU A 337 3.54 -9.53 16.20
N PHE A 338 4.03 -9.45 14.97
CA PHE A 338 4.24 -10.58 14.08
C PHE A 338 5.43 -10.29 13.16
N ILE A 339 6.01 -11.35 12.60
CA ILE A 339 7.10 -11.25 11.65
C ILE A 339 6.55 -11.60 10.27
N PHE A 340 6.88 -10.80 9.27
CA PHE A 340 6.56 -11.09 7.88
C PHE A 340 7.70 -10.65 6.97
N PRO A 341 8.13 -11.49 6.00
CA PRO A 341 9.24 -11.15 5.13
C PRO A 341 8.88 -10.03 4.15
N ASP A 342 9.85 -9.17 3.83
CA ASP A 342 9.72 -8.22 2.71
C ASP A 342 9.90 -8.90 1.34
N GLU A 343 9.85 -8.10 0.27
CA GLU A 343 10.01 -8.58 -1.11
C GLU A 343 11.40 -9.22 -1.36
N GLU A 344 12.40 -8.91 -0.54
CA GLU A 344 13.75 -9.48 -0.61
C GLU A 344 13.90 -10.73 0.27
N GLY A 345 12.85 -11.09 1.03
CA GLY A 345 12.83 -12.23 1.95
C GLY A 345 13.43 -11.94 3.33
N ASN A 346 13.68 -10.67 3.67
CA ASN A 346 14.18 -10.30 4.99
C ASN A 346 13.03 -10.24 5.99
N ASP A 347 13.19 -10.88 7.15
CA ASP A 347 12.22 -10.83 8.23
C ASP A 347 12.04 -9.41 8.76
N ILE A 348 10.80 -8.90 8.68
CA ILE A 348 10.43 -7.60 9.25
C ILE A 348 9.48 -7.82 10.41
N GLU A 349 9.80 -7.21 11.55
CA GLU A 349 8.93 -7.17 12.72
C GLU A 349 7.89 -6.05 12.58
N TYR A 350 6.63 -6.43 12.74
CA TYR A 350 5.48 -5.54 12.75
C TYR A 350 4.86 -5.52 14.14
N ARG A 351 4.65 -4.32 14.70
CA ARG A 351 4.01 -4.13 16.00
C ARG A 351 2.54 -3.76 15.84
N ILE A 352 1.67 -4.42 16.59
CA ILE A 352 0.23 -4.19 16.63
C ILE A 352 -0.10 -3.33 17.85
N VAL A 353 -0.78 -2.21 17.62
CA VAL A 353 -1.26 -1.31 18.68
C VAL A 353 -2.75 -1.06 18.49
N LEU A 354 -3.57 -1.60 19.40
CA LEU A 354 -4.99 -1.33 19.42
C LEU A 354 -5.26 0.08 19.98
N VAL A 355 -5.94 0.92 19.19
CA VAL A 355 -6.38 2.25 19.58
C VAL A 355 -7.87 2.37 19.25
N HIS A 356 -8.71 2.54 20.29
CA HIS A 356 -10.16 2.41 20.19
C HIS A 356 -10.58 1.05 19.62
N ASN A 357 -11.00 1.00 18.34
CA ASN A 357 -11.42 -0.21 17.63
C ASN A 357 -10.55 -0.51 16.40
N THR A 358 -9.37 0.11 16.31
CA THR A 358 -8.48 -0.02 15.16
C THR A 358 -7.12 -0.54 15.61
N TYR A 359 -6.68 -1.62 14.99
CA TYR A 359 -5.36 -2.19 15.15
C TYR A 359 -4.40 -1.46 14.21
N ASN A 360 -3.57 -0.58 14.76
CA ASN A 360 -2.51 0.07 14.00
C ASN A 360 -1.32 -0.87 13.93
N ILE A 361 -0.97 -1.29 12.72
CA ILE A 361 0.17 -2.15 12.44
C ILE A 361 1.33 -1.25 12.01
N LYS A 362 2.38 -1.24 12.83
CA LYS A 362 3.55 -0.39 12.68
C LYS A 362 4.74 -1.20 12.23
N ARG A 363 5.53 -0.66 11.30
CA ARG A 363 6.76 -1.26 10.79
C ARG A 363 7.97 -0.47 11.29
N SER A 364 9.01 -1.16 11.74
CA SER A 364 10.31 -0.55 11.95
C SER A 364 10.97 -0.28 10.59
N THR A 365 11.20 0.98 10.25
CA THR A 365 11.83 1.36 8.98
C THR A 365 13.17 2.03 9.24
N GLN A 366 14.22 1.52 8.60
CA GLN A 366 15.54 2.14 8.62
C GLN A 366 15.44 3.55 8.00
N THR A 367 15.89 4.56 8.74
CA THR A 367 15.92 5.95 8.28
C THR A 367 17.35 6.48 8.41
N HIS A 368 17.79 7.23 7.39
CA HIS A 368 19.04 7.99 7.44
C HIS A 368 18.71 9.38 8.00
N LEU A 369 19.19 9.67 9.21
CA LEU A 369 19.04 10.97 9.90
C LEU A 369 20.28 11.83 9.73
#